data_AF-A0A380IDE5-F1
#
_entry.id   AF-A0A380IDE5-F1
#
_cell.length_a   1.000
_cell.length_b   1.000
_cell.length_c   1.000
_cell.angle_alpha   90.00
_cell.angle_beta   90.00
_cell.angle_gamma   90.00
#
_symmetry.space_group_name_H-M   'P 1'
#
loop_
_entity.id
_entity.type
_entity.pdbx_description
1 polymer ?
#
loop_
_entity_poly.entity_id
_entity_poly.type
_entity_poly.pdbx_seq_one_letter_code
_entity_poly.pdbx_strand_id
1 'polypeptide(L)' 'MSRVGKCIDNAPIESFFGHFKTESYHLKKYKTYEELVADVESYIQFYNTQRYQTKLNNLTPWEFRNQVA' A
#
# COMPACT_ATOMS: atom_id res chain seq x y z
N MET A 1 -17.47 -12.18 -1.17
CA MET A 1 -17.31 -12.75 0.19
C MET A 1 -16.10 -13.68 0.17
N SER A 2 -15.02 -13.31 0.87
CA SER A 2 -13.83 -14.16 1.03
C SER A 2 -14.22 -15.45 1.77
N ARG A 3 -13.73 -16.60 1.32
CA ARG A 3 -14.01 -17.90 1.96
C ARG A 3 -13.28 -17.98 3.30
N VAL A 4 -13.94 -18.47 4.37
CA VAL A 4 -13.26 -18.75 5.65
C VAL A 4 -12.01 -19.60 5.38
N GLY A 5 -10.85 -19.14 5.85
CA GLY A 5 -9.55 -19.79 5.65
C GLY A 5 -8.84 -19.48 4.32
N LYS A 6 -9.43 -18.67 3.42
CA LYS A 6 -8.77 -18.16 2.21
C LYS A 6 -8.82 -16.63 2.23
N CYS A 7 -7.87 -16.03 2.93
CA CYS A 7 -7.74 -14.58 3.12
C CYS A 7 -7.13 -13.88 1.89
N ILE A 8 -7.55 -14.28 0.68
CA ILE A 8 -6.97 -13.76 -0.57
C ILE A 8 -7.31 -12.28 -0.75
N ASP A 9 -8.48 -11.88 -0.26
CA ASP A 9 -8.96 -10.50 -0.33
C ASP A 9 -8.25 -9.57 0.67
N ASN A 10 -7.88 -10.12 1.84
CA ASN A 10 -7.28 -9.34 2.92
C ASN A 10 -5.74 -9.23 2.82
N ALA A 11 -5.08 -10.23 2.24
CA ALA A 11 -3.62 -10.25 2.07
C ALA A 11 -3.03 -8.97 1.41
N PRO A 12 -3.58 -8.42 0.30
CA PRO A 12 -3.02 -7.22 -0.31
C PRO A 12 -3.14 -5.99 0.58
N ILE A 13 -4.28 -5.82 1.26
CA ILE A 13 -4.51 -4.66 2.13
C ILE A 13 -3.73 -4.77 3.45
N GLU A 14 -3.56 -5.99 3.99
CA GLU A 14 -2.68 -6.26 5.13
C GLU A 14 -1.23 -5.92 4.81
N SER A 15 -0.75 -6.32 3.63
CA SER A 15 0.60 -5.98 3.17
C SER A 15 0.77 -4.47 3.04
N PHE A 16 -0.17 -3.78 2.39
CA PHE A 16 -0.15 -2.32 2.26
C PHE A 16 -0.06 -1.63 3.63
N PHE A 17 -0.93 -1.99 4.58
CA PHE A 17 -0.92 -1.37 5.91
C PHE A 17 0.30 -1.76 6.73
N GLY A 18 0.85 -2.96 6.58
CA GLY A 18 2.10 -3.35 7.23
C GLY A 18 3.27 -2.47 6.80
N HIS A 19 3.35 -2.19 5.49
CA HIS A 19 4.35 -1.28 4.92
C HIS A 19 4.15 0.16 5.37
N PHE A 20 2.94 0.70 5.22
CA PHE A 20 2.62 2.07 5.67
C PHE A 20 2.95 2.29 7.14
N LYS A 21 2.61 1.31 7.99
CA LYS A 21 2.86 1.42 9.43
C LYS A 21 4.35 1.51 9.74
N THR A 22 5.15 0.63 9.16
CA THR A 22 6.59 0.53 9.42
C THR A 22 7.37 1.69 8.80
N GLU A 23 6.96 2.14 7.61
CA GLU A 23 7.72 3.08 6.79
C GLU A 23 7.27 4.54 6.95
N SER A 24 6.08 4.80 7.50
CA SER A 24 5.61 6.16 7.78
C SER A 24 5.02 6.32 9.18
N TYR A 25 3.97 5.57 9.51
CA TYR A 25 3.17 5.82 10.72
C TYR A 25 3.98 5.72 12.02
N HIS A 26 4.83 4.71 12.17
CA HIS A 26 5.64 4.51 13.36
C HIS A 26 6.83 5.48 13.46
N LEU A 27 7.21 6.13 12.36
CA LEU A 27 8.33 7.07 12.30
C LEU A 27 7.91 8.52 12.61
N LYS A 28 6.61 8.80 12.68
CA LYS A 28 6.07 10.15 12.81
C LYS A 28 5.05 10.23 13.95
N LYS A 29 4.90 11.43 14.52
CA LYS A 29 3.80 11.76 15.43
C LYS A 29 2.88 12.76 14.74
N TYR A 30 1.62 12.39 14.58
CA TYR A 30 0.60 13.24 13.97
C TYR A 30 -0.06 14.09 15.07
N LYS A 31 -0.24 15.39 14.84
CA LYS A 31 -0.92 16.28 15.80
C LYS A 31 -2.42 16.35 15.52
N THR A 32 -2.80 16.19 14.26
CA THR A 32 -4.17 16.26 13.78
C THR A 32 -4.55 15.03 12.97
N TYR A 33 -5.85 14.77 12.87
CA TYR A 33 -6.37 13.73 11.99
C TYR A 33 -6.10 14.03 10.51
N GLU A 34 -6.19 15.31 10.11
CA GLU A 34 -5.95 15.76 8.74
C GLU A 34 -4.51 15.49 8.27
N GLU A 35 -3.52 15.69 9.16
CA GLU A 35 -2.13 15.32 8.86
C GLU A 35 -1.96 13.81 8.62
N LEU A 36 -2.68 12.98 9.37
CA LEU A 36 -2.65 11.53 9.17
C LEU A 36 -3.28 11.17 7.82
N VAL A 37 -4.43 11.77 7.47
CA VAL A 37 -5.11 11.54 6.19
C VAL A 37 -4.19 11.94 5.03
N ALA A 38 -3.57 13.12 5.08
CA ALA A 38 -2.66 13.59 4.04
C ALA A 38 -1.43 12.68 3.87
N ASP A 39 -0.89 12.14 4.96
CA ASP A 39 0.22 11.19 4.92
C ASP A 39 -0.20 9.85 4.31
N VAL A 40 -1.41 9.37 4.63
CA VAL A 40 -1.99 8.16 4.00
C VAL A 40 -2.18 8.38 2.50
N GLU A 41 -2.77 9.50 2.06
CA GLU A 41 -2.95 9.80 0.64
C GLU A 41 -1.61 9.87 -0.10
N SER A 42 -0.62 10.54 0.48
CA SER A 42 0.73 10.62 -0.07
C SER A 42 1.37 9.24 -0.19
N TYR A 43 1.19 8.38 0.83
CA TYR A 43 1.73 7.04 0.82
C TYR A 43 1.02 6.13 -0.21
N ILE A 44 -0.29 6.29 -0.42
CA ILE A 44 -1.03 5.58 -1.47
C ILE A 44 -0.47 5.95 -2.85
N GLN A 45 -0.22 7.23 -3.11
CA GLN A 45 0.39 7.65 -4.38
C GLN A 45 1.78 7.05 -4.58
N PHE A 46 2.64 7.15 -3.56
CA PHE A 46 3.97 6.54 -3.57
C PHE A 46 3.91 5.02 -3.82
N TYR A 47 3.06 4.31 -3.06
CA TYR A 47 2.93 2.86 -3.16
C TYR A 47 2.51 2.42 -4.56
N ASN A 48 1.58 3.14 -5.20
CA ASN A 48 1.10 2.76 -6.53
C ASN A 48 2.04 3.14 -7.67
N THR A 49 2.72 4.29 -7.57
CA THR A 49 3.44 4.88 -8.72
C THR A 49 4.96 4.76 -8.63
N GLN A 50 5.53 4.55 -7.44
CA GLN A 50 6.98 4.60 -7.22
C GLN A 50 7.53 3.36 -6.52
N ARG A 51 6.70 2.56 -5.86
CA ARG A 51 7.16 1.35 -5.16
C ARG A 51 7.28 0.16 -6.11
N TYR A 52 8.51 -0.13 -6.53
CA TYR A 52 8.82 -1.34 -7.28
C TYR A 52 8.69 -2.60 -6.41
N GLN A 53 8.07 -3.64 -6.95
CA GLN A 53 7.88 -4.90 -6.24
C GLN A 53 8.46 -6.06 -7.06
N THR A 54 9.34 -6.85 -6.44
CA THR A 54 9.94 -8.03 -7.10
C THR A 54 8.88 -9.04 -7.55
N LYS A 55 7.78 -9.17 -6.80
CA LYS A 55 6.64 -10.03 -7.16
C LYS A 55 5.90 -9.56 -8.42
N LEU A 56 6.07 -8.30 -8.81
CA LEU A 56 5.47 -7.68 -10.00
C LEU A 56 6.53 -7.49 -11.11
N ASN A 57 7.51 -8.38 -11.22
CA ASN A 57 8.62 -8.25 -12.18
C ASN A 57 9.40 -6.94 -12.06
N ASN A 58 9.59 -6.44 -10.83
CA ASN A 58 10.22 -5.14 -10.55
C ASN A 58 9.50 -3.97 -11.21
N LEU A 59 8.17 -4.03 -11.26
CA LEU A 59 7.30 -2.94 -11.69
C LEU A 59 6.57 -2.35 -10.48
N THR A 60 6.10 -1.13 -10.65
CA THR A 60 5.15 -0.54 -9.70
C THR A 60 3.76 -1.13 -9.92
N PRO A 61 2.86 -1.09 -8.92
CA PRO A 61 1.48 -1.54 -9.10
C PRO A 61 0.78 -0.91 -10.30
N TRP A 62 1.05 0.37 -10.56
CA TRP A 62 0.50 1.09 -11.71
C TRP A 62 1.08 0.60 -13.04
N GLU A 63 2.41 0.47 -13.14
CA GLU A 63 3.09 -0.05 -14.33
C GLU A 63 2.63 -1.48 -14.66
N PHE A 64 2.56 -2.35 -13.65
CA PHE A 64 2.09 -3.72 -13.81
C PHE A 64 0.65 -3.75 -14.32
N ARG A 65 -0.24 -2.90 -13.80
CA ARG A 65 -1.63 -2.81 -14.26
C ARG A 65 -1.72 -2.34 -15.72
N ASN A 66 -0.88 -1.40 -16.13
CA ASN A 66 -0.89 -0.87 -17.49
C ASN A 66 -0.27 -1.82 -18.53
N GLN A 67 0.60 -2.74 -18.14
CA GLN A 67 1.14 -3.77 -19.04
C GLN A 67 0.17 -4.92 -19.34
N VAL A 68 -0.80 -5.15 -18.44
CA VAL A 68 -1.82 -6.20 -18.58
C VAL A 68 -3.09 -5.68 -19.29
N ALA A 69 -3.08 -4.41 -19.72
CA ALA A 69 -4.16 -3.76 -20.45
C ALA A 69 -4.12 -4.02 -21.97
#